data_AF-A0AAQ4FCY5-F1
#
_entry.id   AF-A0AAQ4FCY5-F1
#
_cell.length_a   1.000
_cell.length_b   1.000
_cell.length_c   1.000
_cell.angle_alpha   90.00
_cell.angle_beta   90.00
_cell.angle_gamma   90.00
#
_symmetry.space_group_name_H-M   'P 1'
#
loop_
_entity.id
_entity.type
_entity.pdbx_description
1 polymer ?
#
loop_
_entity_poly.entity_id
_entity_poly.type
_entity_poly.pdbx_seq_one_letter_code
_entity_poly.pdbx_strand_id
1 'polypeptide(L)'
;MVDELSKHPDDVRTLNEPNSWSFALGATAVLGITASIIILLCLFEEAPTLAVTKRHFCCPQIVDEILAAANLTIDPCQNAYEHTCFAYASRWDDYDTRPVTVSTDPVRGFATTEAGRAVAAYYRACLVAPSLNESVGRKAAEAILKYTHITSPMDTESLLELVFTLPLKYGLPSVLNAQVKNKHGRGSYTDLHITLMSASRLPNYFSANETDEIRTDICNTINDALLSNVGLKDVYQFFQELDKISSYEEINSLESLLTLTTRVTVGKWKKALVNLINFDAVKSISGVPLRILNSTLENFLDPERQPRTTALALVSSSIHLVSRIAITTEKSEDRRFFCEVRAKELQPLWILDSIGYFPTQSQDVAIRRTYLALVSVITRKLSTWMPSEDLQNLMTELNEVRLLLPSEVVPKSGQVPNFDIPFAQAYLEGREYMFWAFTHHTRALHIGEDFIKDLGKKSITSANKTLVVPTVIYKMVRLENNTDPIVVMPTIGVLLADAVWKAVFSVNSSNNTTERLNSYHNCLADSLLNVTQFHSSSRPPDTYWLSLESSVEACRADNWRDPLDKSERWNLTRGQAFYMIYVAYHHCKPAMGSALPLAAFDASAFLSSFSDYLRSYRCNDNAVSRSTSACSLQRA
;
A
#
# COMPACT_ATOMS: atom_id res chain seq x y z
N MET A 1 -68.62 -42.85 -52.70
CA MET A 1 -70.05 -42.68 -52.43
C MET A 1 -70.17 -42.72 -50.91
N VAL A 2 -70.05 -41.59 -50.20
CA VAL A 2 -71.01 -40.47 -50.10
C VAL A 2 -72.42 -41.02 -49.81
N ASP A 3 -72.79 -40.99 -48.53
CA ASP A 3 -73.99 -40.32 -47.98
C ASP A 3 -73.94 -40.48 -46.45
N GLU A 4 -73.69 -39.41 -45.69
CA GLU A 4 -74.71 -38.50 -45.15
C GLU A 4 -75.80 -39.21 -44.34
N LEU A 5 -75.72 -39.08 -43.02
CA LEU A 5 -76.89 -38.86 -42.18
C LEU A 5 -76.48 -38.05 -40.95
N SER A 6 -76.75 -36.76 -41.10
CA SER A 6 -76.95 -35.77 -40.06
C SER A 6 -77.83 -36.28 -38.91
N LYS A 7 -77.64 -35.72 -37.70
CA LYS A 7 -78.70 -34.97 -36.98
C LYS A 7 -78.27 -34.46 -35.59
N HIS A 8 -78.50 -33.16 -35.40
CA HIS A 8 -78.57 -32.36 -34.17
C HIS A 8 -77.28 -31.72 -33.61
N PRO A 9 -76.94 -30.51 -34.09
CA PRO A 9 -76.33 -29.46 -33.28
C PRO A 9 -77.40 -28.76 -32.42
N ASP A 10 -76.96 -28.14 -31.33
CA ASP A 10 -77.70 -27.28 -30.39
C ASP A 10 -78.59 -27.99 -29.35
N ASP A 11 -78.02 -28.25 -28.17
CA ASP A 11 -78.48 -27.71 -26.87
C ASP A 11 -77.99 -28.58 -25.71
N VAL A 12 -76.96 -28.14 -24.98
CA VAL A 12 -76.99 -27.88 -23.53
C VAL A 12 -75.73 -27.07 -23.19
N ARG A 13 -75.97 -25.79 -22.90
CA ARG A 13 -75.05 -24.87 -22.25
C ARG A 13 -74.74 -25.30 -20.81
N THR A 14 -73.55 -24.90 -20.39
CA THR A 14 -73.12 -24.53 -19.03
C THR A 14 -72.98 -25.63 -17.98
N LEU A 15 -71.71 -25.90 -17.61
CA LEU A 15 -71.26 -25.83 -16.21
C LEU A 15 -69.72 -25.86 -16.13
N ASN A 16 -69.17 -24.70 -15.72
CA ASN A 16 -67.90 -24.48 -15.02
C ASN A 16 -66.58 -24.89 -15.68
N GLU A 17 -66.08 -24.03 -16.57
CA GLU A 17 -64.63 -23.80 -16.62
C GLU A 17 -64.23 -22.99 -15.37
N PRO A 18 -63.24 -23.43 -14.57
CA PRO A 18 -62.72 -22.62 -13.48
C PRO A 18 -62.01 -21.40 -14.07
N ASN A 19 -62.42 -20.21 -13.62
CA ASN A 19 -61.83 -18.92 -13.96
C ASN A 19 -60.29 -18.97 -13.87
N SER A 20 -59.65 -19.17 -15.02
CA SER A 20 -58.19 -19.19 -15.19
C SER A 20 -57.53 -17.89 -14.72
N TRP A 21 -58.30 -16.79 -14.69
CA TRP A 21 -57.90 -15.48 -14.20
C TRP A 21 -57.73 -15.44 -12.69
N SER A 22 -58.58 -16.13 -11.93
CA SER A 22 -58.48 -16.21 -10.46
C SER A 22 -57.25 -17.01 -10.03
N PHE A 23 -56.91 -18.05 -10.80
CA PHE A 23 -55.71 -18.85 -10.58
C PHE A 23 -54.43 -18.10 -10.98
N ALA A 24 -54.46 -17.36 -12.10
CA ALA A 24 -53.33 -16.55 -12.54
C ALA A 24 -53.04 -15.37 -11.60
N LEU A 25 -54.08 -14.71 -11.07
CA LEU A 25 -53.96 -13.65 -10.06
C LEU A 25 -53.50 -14.20 -8.70
N GLY A 26 -54.00 -15.38 -8.30
CA GLY A 26 -53.50 -16.08 -7.10
C GLY A 26 -52.04 -16.48 -7.22
N ALA A 27 -51.62 -17.01 -8.37
CA ALA A 27 -50.24 -17.41 -8.61
C ALA A 27 -49.28 -16.21 -8.69
N THR A 28 -49.68 -15.09 -9.30
CA THR A 28 -48.87 -13.86 -9.32
C THR A 28 -48.81 -13.18 -7.95
N ALA A 29 -49.88 -13.21 -7.16
CA ALA A 29 -49.84 -12.72 -5.78
C ALA A 29 -48.94 -13.59 -4.89
N VAL A 30 -49.01 -14.91 -5.02
CA VAL A 30 -48.13 -15.84 -4.29
C VAL A 30 -46.68 -15.66 -4.70
N LEU A 31 -46.37 -15.50 -5.99
CA LEU A 31 -45.02 -15.19 -6.48
C LEU A 31 -44.53 -13.82 -6.01
N GLY A 32 -45.38 -12.80 -5.98
CA GLY A 32 -45.04 -11.47 -5.46
C GLY A 32 -44.75 -11.49 -3.97
N ILE A 33 -45.53 -12.25 -3.19
CA ILE A 33 -45.32 -12.42 -1.74
C ILE A 33 -44.07 -13.27 -1.47
N THR A 34 -43.85 -14.37 -2.20
CA THR A 34 -42.62 -15.17 -2.03
C THR A 34 -41.39 -14.39 -2.46
N ALA A 35 -41.44 -13.64 -3.57
CA ALA A 35 -40.34 -12.76 -3.95
C ALA A 35 -40.08 -11.67 -2.90
N SER A 36 -41.12 -11.05 -2.34
CA SER A 36 -40.99 -10.05 -1.27
C SER A 36 -40.44 -10.66 0.02
N ILE A 37 -40.84 -11.88 0.38
CA ILE A 37 -40.31 -12.62 1.54
C ILE A 37 -38.86 -13.02 1.30
N ILE A 38 -38.50 -13.49 0.11
CA ILE A 38 -37.11 -13.82 -0.25
C ILE A 38 -36.25 -12.54 -0.22
N ILE A 39 -36.74 -11.42 -0.75
CA ILE A 39 -36.05 -10.13 -0.66
C ILE A 39 -35.92 -9.68 0.80
N LEU A 40 -36.97 -9.83 1.63
CA LEU A 40 -36.89 -9.54 3.06
C LEU A 40 -35.87 -10.46 3.77
N LEU A 41 -35.85 -11.75 3.45
CA LEU A 41 -34.91 -12.72 4.02
C LEU A 41 -33.48 -12.49 3.53
N CYS A 42 -33.28 -11.96 2.32
CA CYS A 42 -31.97 -11.51 1.81
C CYS A 42 -31.55 -10.16 2.40
N LEU A 43 -32.49 -9.28 2.77
CA LEU A 43 -32.22 -8.03 3.51
C LEU A 43 -31.94 -8.29 5.00
N PHE A 44 -32.49 -9.38 5.54
CA PHE A 44 -32.24 -9.91 6.89
C PHE A 44 -31.35 -11.16 6.85
N GLU A 45 -30.47 -11.29 5.86
CA GLU A 45 -29.39 -12.26 5.97
C GLU A 45 -28.61 -11.84 7.22
N GLU A 46 -28.67 -12.67 8.27
CA GLU A 46 -27.77 -12.53 9.41
C GLU A 46 -26.38 -12.33 8.81
N ALA A 47 -25.71 -11.24 9.20
CA ALA A 47 -24.35 -10.96 8.79
C ALA A 47 -23.60 -12.28 8.71
N PRO A 48 -22.97 -12.65 7.58
CA PRO A 48 -22.32 -13.95 7.47
C PRO A 48 -21.25 -14.01 8.55
N THR A 49 -21.62 -14.55 9.71
CA THR A 49 -20.69 -14.96 10.73
C THR A 49 -19.94 -16.08 10.05
N LEU A 50 -18.61 -15.99 10.06
CA LEU A 50 -17.78 -17.06 9.57
C LEU A 50 -18.00 -18.25 10.53
N ALA A 51 -19.06 -19.01 10.26
CA ALA A 51 -19.50 -20.10 11.10
C ALA A 51 -18.38 -21.14 11.13
N VAL A 52 -17.93 -21.46 12.34
CA VAL A 52 -16.89 -22.46 12.60
C VAL A 52 -17.39 -23.80 12.05
N THR A 53 -16.88 -24.24 10.90
CA THR A 53 -17.13 -25.61 10.46
C THR A 53 -16.36 -26.56 11.39
N LYS A 54 -17.05 -27.56 11.94
CA LYS A 54 -16.52 -28.48 12.96
C LYS A 54 -15.41 -29.36 12.38
N ARG A 55 -14.17 -28.86 12.42
CA ARG A 55 -12.85 -29.55 12.45
C ARG A 55 -11.83 -28.73 11.64
N HIS A 56 -11.04 -27.88 12.28
CA HIS A 56 -9.91 -27.20 11.63
C HIS A 56 -8.60 -27.40 12.41
N PHE A 57 -7.57 -27.80 11.67
CA PHE A 57 -6.29 -28.36 12.14
C PHE A 57 -5.17 -27.29 12.23
N CYS A 58 -5.45 -26.01 11.94
CA CYS A 58 -4.42 -25.00 11.64
C CYS A 58 -4.05 -24.06 12.81
N CYS A 59 -4.85 -23.99 13.89
CA CYS A 59 -4.63 -23.07 15.02
C CYS A 59 -3.51 -23.43 16.02
N PRO A 60 -3.15 -24.72 16.26
CA PRO A 60 -2.21 -25.10 17.31
C PRO A 60 -0.88 -24.35 17.29
N GLN A 61 -0.26 -24.23 16.11
CA GLN A 61 1.12 -23.77 15.98
C GLN A 61 1.30 -22.29 16.32
N ILE A 62 0.41 -21.41 15.86
CA ILE A 62 0.51 -19.97 16.13
C ILE A 62 0.27 -19.67 17.60
N VAL A 63 -0.70 -20.36 18.21
CA VAL A 63 -0.99 -20.20 19.63
C VAL A 63 0.11 -20.81 20.49
N ASP A 64 0.67 -21.95 20.10
CA ASP A 64 1.87 -22.54 20.72
C ASP A 64 3.07 -21.57 20.67
N GLU A 65 3.33 -20.93 19.52
CA GLU A 65 4.43 -19.97 19.34
C GLU A 65 4.27 -18.74 20.25
N ILE A 66 3.07 -18.17 20.30
CA ILE A 66 2.75 -17.03 21.18
C ILE A 66 2.87 -17.46 22.64
N LEU A 67 2.28 -18.59 23.03
CA LEU A 67 2.34 -19.10 24.40
C LEU A 67 3.76 -19.40 24.85
N ALA A 68 4.61 -19.91 23.96
CA ALA A 68 6.00 -20.16 24.26
C ALA A 68 6.78 -18.86 24.51
N ALA A 69 6.33 -17.72 23.95
CA ALA A 69 6.93 -16.40 24.12
C ALA A 69 6.26 -15.55 25.23
N ALA A 70 5.05 -15.93 25.64
CA ALA A 70 4.26 -15.29 26.69
C ALA A 70 4.85 -15.54 28.07
N ASN A 71 4.56 -14.64 29.02
CA ASN A 71 4.81 -14.86 30.43
C ASN A 71 3.47 -14.99 31.18
N LEU A 72 3.02 -16.24 31.31
CA LEU A 72 1.74 -16.57 31.94
C LEU A 72 1.70 -16.31 33.46
N THR A 73 2.83 -15.96 34.10
CA THR A 73 2.83 -15.55 35.51
C THR A 73 2.37 -14.11 35.69
N ILE A 74 2.37 -13.31 34.62
CA ILE A 74 1.88 -11.93 34.64
C ILE A 74 0.38 -11.95 34.43
N ASP A 75 -0.35 -11.21 35.28
CA ASP A 75 -1.79 -11.05 35.13
C ASP A 75 -2.09 -10.20 33.86
N PRO A 76 -2.77 -10.76 32.84
CA PRO A 76 -3.14 -10.01 31.63
C PRO A 76 -4.06 -8.83 31.93
N CYS A 77 -4.78 -8.84 33.05
CA CYS A 77 -5.61 -7.72 33.50
C CYS A 77 -4.78 -6.53 34.02
N GLN A 78 -3.53 -6.78 34.43
CA GLN A 78 -2.60 -5.74 34.88
C GLN A 78 -1.67 -5.28 33.75
N ASN A 79 -1.14 -6.22 32.96
CA ASN A 79 -0.22 -5.91 31.87
C ASN A 79 -0.36 -6.91 30.70
N ALA A 80 -1.29 -6.62 29.79
CA ALA A 80 -1.56 -7.43 28.60
C ALA A 80 -0.34 -7.55 27.67
N TYR A 81 0.45 -6.48 27.56
CA TYR A 81 1.67 -6.47 26.77
C TYR A 81 2.71 -7.42 27.34
N GLU A 82 3.11 -7.28 28.61
CA GLU A 82 4.13 -8.16 29.19
C GLU A 82 3.64 -9.61 29.28
N HIS A 83 2.35 -9.82 29.57
CA HIS A 83 1.76 -11.16 29.55
C HIS A 83 2.01 -11.87 28.20
N THR A 84 1.92 -11.15 27.08
CA THR A 84 2.00 -11.74 25.73
C THR A 84 3.39 -11.61 25.09
N CYS A 85 4.07 -10.49 25.27
CA CYS A 85 5.28 -10.10 24.54
C CYS A 85 6.61 -10.38 25.26
N PHE A 86 6.58 -10.91 26.50
CA PHE A 86 7.76 -11.00 27.39
C PHE A 86 9.04 -11.52 26.73
N ALA A 87 9.00 -12.73 26.17
CA ALA A 87 10.13 -13.32 25.45
C ALA A 87 10.01 -13.15 23.93
N TYR A 88 8.98 -12.43 23.47
CA TYR A 88 8.75 -12.18 22.06
C TYR A 88 9.85 -11.26 21.50
N ALA A 89 10.29 -10.25 22.29
CA ALA A 89 11.39 -9.35 21.93
C ALA A 89 12.78 -10.03 21.92
N SER A 90 13.03 -11.01 22.80
CA SER A 90 14.32 -11.73 22.85
C SER A 90 14.42 -12.84 21.81
N ARG A 91 13.30 -13.42 21.39
CA ARG A 91 13.21 -14.30 20.21
C ARG A 91 13.15 -13.52 18.90
N TRP A 92 12.92 -12.21 18.98
CA TRP A 92 12.90 -11.32 17.84
C TRP A 92 14.29 -11.18 17.20
N ASP A 93 15.40 -11.38 17.91
CA ASP A 93 16.72 -11.37 17.27
C ASP A 93 16.88 -12.55 16.28
N ASP A 94 16.23 -13.69 16.56
CA ASP A 94 16.17 -14.85 15.66
C ASP A 94 15.16 -14.68 14.51
N TYR A 95 14.05 -13.96 14.74
CA TYR A 95 12.97 -13.83 13.75
C TYR A 95 12.95 -12.51 12.98
N ASP A 96 13.38 -11.40 13.56
CA ASP A 96 12.94 -10.07 13.17
C ASP A 96 13.95 -8.91 13.53
N THR A 97 15.26 -9.18 13.41
CA THR A 97 16.15 -8.18 12.72
C THR A 97 15.68 -7.94 11.26
N ARG A 98 14.70 -8.71 10.82
CA ARG A 98 14.05 -8.63 9.54
C ARG A 98 12.53 -8.74 9.72
N PRO A 99 11.80 -7.62 9.59
CA PRO A 99 10.39 -7.61 9.19
C PRO A 99 10.17 -8.18 7.76
N VAL A 100 11.17 -8.92 7.29
CA VAL A 100 11.67 -9.07 5.93
C VAL A 100 12.30 -10.47 5.79
N THR A 101 12.29 -11.38 6.76
CA THR A 101 13.00 -12.67 6.64
C THR A 101 12.46 -13.49 5.48
N VAL A 102 11.13 -13.60 5.35
CA VAL A 102 10.44 -14.17 4.18
C VAL A 102 10.52 -13.26 2.93
N SER A 103 11.04 -12.03 3.09
CA SER A 103 11.42 -11.09 2.03
C SER A 103 12.96 -10.98 1.91
N THR A 104 13.72 -11.93 2.44
CA THR A 104 15.17 -12.03 2.24
C THR A 104 15.58 -13.42 1.80
N ASP A 105 14.68 -14.41 1.86
CA ASP A 105 14.94 -15.75 1.33
C ASP A 105 15.32 -15.73 -0.17
N PRO A 106 14.70 -14.89 -1.03
CA PRO A 106 15.17 -14.74 -2.40
C PRO A 106 16.55 -14.11 -2.45
N VAL A 107 16.75 -13.04 -1.68
CA VAL A 107 18.03 -12.33 -1.51
C VAL A 107 19.17 -13.25 -1.05
N ARG A 108 18.86 -14.30 -0.28
CA ARG A 108 19.82 -15.27 0.30
C ARG A 108 19.96 -16.57 -0.49
N GLY A 109 19.32 -16.67 -1.66
CA GLY A 109 19.56 -17.76 -2.62
C GLY A 109 18.56 -18.93 -2.58
N PHE A 110 17.46 -18.82 -1.82
CA PHE A 110 16.39 -19.84 -1.80
C PHE A 110 15.25 -19.53 -2.79
N ALA A 111 15.50 -18.68 -3.79
CA ALA A 111 14.50 -18.26 -4.77
C ALA A 111 14.12 -19.35 -5.77
N THR A 112 12.88 -19.83 -5.71
CA THR A 112 12.31 -20.81 -6.66
C THR A 112 11.62 -20.15 -7.86
N THR A 113 11.13 -18.91 -7.72
CA THR A 113 10.49 -18.16 -8.80
C THR A 113 11.50 -17.38 -9.65
N GLU A 114 11.14 -17.02 -10.88
CA GLU A 114 11.98 -16.19 -11.75
C GLU A 114 12.19 -14.79 -11.15
N ALA A 115 11.13 -14.16 -10.61
CA ALA A 115 11.20 -12.86 -9.96
C ALA A 115 12.10 -12.89 -8.71
N GLY A 116 11.99 -13.94 -7.89
CA GLY A 116 12.85 -14.14 -6.73
C GLY A 116 14.31 -14.31 -7.13
N ARG A 117 14.60 -15.07 -8.21
CA ARG A 117 15.97 -15.23 -8.72
C ARG A 117 16.54 -13.92 -9.22
N ALA A 118 15.74 -13.08 -9.88
CA ALA A 118 16.16 -11.76 -10.30
C ALA A 118 16.49 -10.86 -9.09
N VAL A 119 15.63 -10.81 -8.08
CA VAL A 119 15.91 -10.09 -6.84
C VAL A 119 17.20 -10.59 -6.15
N ALA A 120 17.44 -11.91 -6.15
CA ALA A 120 18.68 -12.50 -5.67
C ALA A 120 19.91 -12.06 -6.48
N ALA A 121 19.81 -12.07 -7.81
CA ALA A 121 20.87 -11.61 -8.70
C ALA A 121 21.19 -10.13 -8.48
N TYR A 122 20.17 -9.28 -8.35
CA TYR A 122 20.32 -7.85 -8.02
C TYR A 122 21.05 -7.63 -6.69
N TYR A 123 20.67 -8.38 -5.66
CA TYR A 123 21.34 -8.32 -4.37
C TYR A 123 22.80 -8.78 -4.44
N ARG A 124 23.08 -9.88 -5.15
CA ARG A 124 24.44 -10.37 -5.35
C ARG A 124 25.29 -9.36 -6.12
N ALA A 125 24.74 -8.74 -7.16
CA ALA A 125 25.39 -7.67 -7.91
C ALA A 125 25.79 -6.52 -6.98
N CYS A 126 24.91 -6.13 -6.05
CA CYS A 126 25.22 -5.14 -5.02
C CYS A 126 26.33 -5.62 -4.06
N LEU A 127 26.28 -6.85 -3.56
CA LEU A 127 27.27 -7.37 -2.61
C LEU A 127 28.69 -7.40 -3.17
N VAL A 128 28.84 -7.71 -4.45
CA VAL A 128 30.13 -7.74 -5.16
C VAL A 128 30.49 -6.39 -5.75
N ALA A 129 29.66 -5.36 -5.55
CA ALA A 129 29.97 -4.04 -6.05
C ALA A 129 31.25 -3.52 -5.38
N PRO A 130 32.11 -2.82 -6.16
CA PRO A 130 33.28 -2.15 -5.63
C PRO A 130 32.92 -1.25 -4.44
N SER A 131 33.78 -1.19 -3.43
CA SER A 131 33.71 -0.10 -2.43
C SER A 131 34.06 1.24 -3.09
N LEU A 132 33.88 2.34 -2.36
CA LEU A 132 34.06 3.70 -2.90
C LEU A 132 35.39 3.94 -3.63
N ASN A 133 36.43 3.21 -3.27
CA ASN A 133 37.79 3.43 -3.77
C ASN A 133 38.05 2.78 -5.15
N GLU A 134 37.09 2.06 -5.74
CA GLU A 134 37.28 1.28 -6.97
C GLU A 134 36.40 1.78 -8.14
N SER A 135 36.83 2.84 -8.83
CA SER A 135 36.26 3.32 -10.12
C SER A 135 34.72 3.45 -10.18
N VAL A 136 34.05 3.67 -9.04
CA VAL A 136 32.59 3.70 -8.95
C VAL A 136 31.99 4.84 -9.78
N GLY A 137 32.69 5.97 -9.87
CA GLY A 137 32.33 7.11 -10.71
C GLY A 137 32.28 6.75 -12.19
N ARG A 138 33.35 6.16 -12.72
CA ARG A 138 33.39 5.66 -14.11
C ARG A 138 32.28 4.65 -14.39
N LYS A 139 32.08 3.65 -13.52
CA LYS A 139 31.02 2.63 -13.70
C LYS A 139 29.61 3.25 -13.72
N ALA A 140 29.37 4.29 -12.92
CA ALA A 140 28.11 5.02 -12.93
C ALA A 140 27.91 5.79 -14.25
N ALA A 141 28.94 6.49 -14.73
CA ALA A 141 28.91 7.21 -15.99
C ALA A 141 28.71 6.27 -17.20
N GLU A 142 29.46 5.16 -17.26
CA GLU A 142 29.32 4.12 -18.30
C GLU A 142 27.90 3.52 -18.31
N ALA A 143 27.33 3.25 -17.12
CA ALA A 143 25.97 2.73 -17.02
C ALA A 143 24.94 3.73 -17.56
N ILE A 144 25.05 5.02 -17.22
CA ILE A 144 24.15 6.05 -17.75
C ILE A 144 24.27 6.14 -19.26
N LEU A 145 25.48 6.25 -19.81
CA LEU A 145 25.69 6.31 -21.26
C LEU A 145 25.10 5.10 -21.99
N LYS A 146 25.24 3.90 -21.42
CA LYS A 146 24.66 2.66 -21.97
C LYS A 146 23.13 2.70 -22.02
N TYR A 147 22.48 3.20 -20.97
CA TYR A 147 21.01 3.16 -20.82
C TYR A 147 20.27 4.36 -21.41
N THR A 148 20.98 5.44 -21.71
CA THR A 148 20.42 6.62 -22.38
C THR A 148 20.66 6.62 -23.89
N HIS A 149 21.55 5.76 -24.41
CA HIS A 149 21.90 5.65 -25.83
C HIS A 149 22.30 6.98 -26.48
N ILE A 150 22.93 7.86 -25.71
CA ILE A 150 23.25 9.22 -26.17
C ILE A 150 24.36 9.18 -27.22
N THR A 151 24.14 9.93 -28.30
CA THR A 151 25.12 10.20 -29.36
C THR A 151 25.36 11.70 -29.44
N SER A 152 26.61 12.16 -29.59
CA SER A 152 26.92 13.58 -29.84
C SER A 152 27.17 13.78 -31.34
N PRO A 153 26.41 14.64 -32.06
CA PRO A 153 25.26 15.45 -31.62
C PRO A 153 23.94 14.68 -31.55
N MET A 154 22.98 15.17 -30.75
CA MET A 154 21.59 14.66 -30.70
C MET A 154 20.64 15.61 -31.44
N ASP A 155 19.50 15.13 -31.93
CA ASP A 155 18.44 16.04 -32.34
C ASP A 155 17.66 16.58 -31.11
N THR A 156 16.89 17.64 -31.30
CA THR A 156 16.11 18.30 -30.24
C THR A 156 15.09 17.37 -29.56
N GLU A 157 14.50 16.41 -30.29
CA GLU A 157 13.50 15.50 -29.76
C GLU A 157 14.16 14.46 -28.84
N SER A 158 15.25 13.85 -29.29
CA SER A 158 16.04 12.92 -28.48
C SER A 158 16.62 13.58 -27.22
N LEU A 159 17.02 14.87 -27.31
CA LEU A 159 17.50 15.62 -26.14
C LEU A 159 16.37 15.89 -25.12
N LEU A 160 15.16 16.22 -25.60
CA LEU A 160 13.98 16.36 -24.73
C LEU A 160 13.59 15.04 -24.08
N GLU A 161 13.62 13.94 -24.85
CA GLU A 161 13.36 12.60 -24.32
C GLU A 161 14.34 12.24 -23.20
N LEU A 162 15.63 12.52 -23.37
CA LEU A 162 16.64 12.32 -22.34
C LEU A 162 16.31 13.08 -21.05
N VAL A 163 15.95 14.37 -21.19
CA VAL A 163 15.66 15.28 -20.08
C VAL A 163 14.51 14.77 -19.21
N PHE A 164 13.52 14.09 -19.80
CA PHE A 164 12.40 13.48 -19.07
C PHE A 164 12.64 12.02 -18.67
N THR A 165 13.39 11.26 -19.47
CA THR A 165 13.67 9.84 -19.22
C THR A 165 14.47 9.65 -17.93
N LEU A 166 15.51 10.46 -17.72
CA LEU A 166 16.33 10.40 -16.50
C LEU A 166 15.47 10.50 -15.22
N PRO A 167 14.65 11.56 -15.03
CA PRO A 167 13.85 11.70 -13.82
C PRO A 167 12.65 10.74 -13.77
N LEU A 168 11.91 10.54 -14.87
CA LEU A 168 10.69 9.73 -14.83
C LEU A 168 10.98 8.23 -14.82
N LYS A 169 11.86 7.74 -15.69
CA LYS A 169 12.17 6.31 -15.85
C LYS A 169 13.19 5.85 -14.82
N TYR A 170 14.29 6.59 -14.65
CA TYR A 170 15.39 6.16 -13.77
C TYR A 170 15.34 6.79 -12.37
N GLY A 171 14.55 7.85 -12.15
CA GLY A 171 14.55 8.59 -10.88
C GLY A 171 15.84 9.36 -10.64
N LEU A 172 16.57 9.68 -11.72
CA LEU A 172 17.82 10.45 -11.68
C LEU A 172 17.55 11.86 -12.18
N PRO A 173 18.11 12.89 -11.55
CA PRO A 173 17.86 14.25 -12.00
C PRO A 173 18.60 14.55 -13.30
N SER A 174 17.99 15.40 -14.13
CA SER A 174 18.62 16.03 -15.29
C SER A 174 18.82 17.53 -15.02
N VAL A 175 18.50 18.40 -15.98
CA VAL A 175 18.28 19.84 -15.72
C VAL A 175 16.97 20.11 -14.99
N LEU A 176 16.07 19.12 -15.00
CA LEU A 176 14.80 19.17 -14.31
C LEU A 176 14.55 17.87 -13.57
N ASN A 177 13.66 17.95 -12.60
CA ASN A 177 13.12 16.83 -11.85
C ASN A 177 11.64 16.74 -12.20
N ALA A 178 11.20 15.57 -12.63
CA ALA A 178 9.84 15.31 -13.06
C ALA A 178 9.30 14.08 -12.33
N GLN A 179 8.08 14.17 -11.83
CA GLN A 179 7.42 13.10 -11.08
C GLN A 179 5.94 13.08 -11.40
N VAL A 180 5.35 11.89 -11.46
CA VAL A 180 3.91 11.71 -11.65
C VAL A 180 3.26 11.61 -10.27
N LYS A 181 2.48 12.61 -9.88
CA LYS A 181 1.80 12.66 -8.58
C LYS A 181 0.31 12.40 -8.74
N ASN A 182 -0.31 11.74 -7.77
CA ASN A 182 -1.77 11.73 -7.67
C ASN A 182 -2.19 12.86 -6.73
N LYS A 183 -3.08 13.71 -7.21
CA LYS A 183 -3.73 14.70 -6.35
C LYS A 183 -4.99 14.05 -5.78
N HIS A 184 -4.97 13.78 -4.46
CA HIS A 184 -6.12 13.29 -3.72
C HIS A 184 -7.03 14.48 -3.36
N GLY A 185 -8.30 14.43 -3.78
CA GLY A 185 -9.30 15.49 -3.58
C GLY A 185 -10.59 15.21 -4.35
N ARG A 186 -11.54 16.16 -4.40
CA ARG A 186 -12.76 16.04 -5.23
C ARG A 186 -12.36 15.97 -6.70
N GLY A 187 -12.38 14.76 -7.27
CA GLY A 187 -12.09 14.51 -8.69
C GLY A 187 -10.69 13.96 -8.99
N SER A 188 -10.06 13.27 -8.03
CA SER A 188 -8.76 12.59 -8.11
C SER A 188 -8.16 12.48 -9.52
N TYR A 189 -7.03 13.13 -9.72
CA TYR A 189 -6.37 13.19 -11.01
C TYR A 189 -4.87 13.02 -10.89
N THR A 190 -4.25 12.60 -11.99
CA THR A 190 -2.81 12.50 -12.11
C THR A 190 -2.24 13.83 -12.60
N ASP A 191 -1.20 14.30 -11.92
CA ASP A 191 -0.51 15.57 -12.14
C ASP A 191 0.96 15.29 -12.47
N LEU A 192 1.48 15.92 -13.52
CA LEU A 192 2.91 15.87 -13.81
C LEU A 192 3.59 17.03 -13.09
N HIS A 193 4.31 16.72 -12.02
CA HIS A 193 5.01 17.71 -11.23
C HIS A 193 6.45 17.89 -11.74
N ILE A 194 6.78 19.10 -12.18
CA ILE A 194 8.08 19.46 -12.76
C ILE A 194 8.71 20.58 -11.95
N THR A 195 9.95 20.37 -11.49
CA THR A 195 10.76 21.41 -10.84
C THR A 195 12.12 21.51 -11.52
N LEU A 196 12.76 22.68 -11.47
CA LEU A 196 14.16 22.80 -11.86
C LEU A 196 15.06 22.12 -10.83
N MET A 197 16.19 21.60 -11.29
CA MET A 197 17.19 21.04 -10.39
C MET A 197 17.98 22.13 -9.69
N SER A 198 18.27 21.88 -8.41
CA SER A 198 18.93 22.82 -7.51
C SER A 198 20.31 22.31 -7.10
N ALA A 199 21.27 23.21 -6.91
CA ALA A 199 22.60 22.84 -6.40
C ALA A 199 22.50 22.28 -4.98
N SER A 200 21.53 22.75 -4.18
CA SER A 200 21.25 22.23 -2.83
C SER A 200 20.79 20.77 -2.82
N ARG A 201 20.26 20.27 -3.94
CA ARG A 201 19.80 18.90 -4.11
C ARG A 201 20.88 17.96 -4.64
N LEU A 202 22.03 18.50 -5.06
CA LEU A 202 23.19 17.68 -5.35
C LEU A 202 23.67 17.06 -4.04
N PRO A 203 23.96 15.75 -4.01
CA PRO A 203 24.29 15.13 -2.76
C PRO A 203 25.67 15.56 -2.26
N ASN A 204 25.72 16.13 -1.05
CA ASN A 204 26.96 16.43 -0.35
C ASN A 204 27.48 15.15 0.30
N TYR A 205 28.55 14.56 -0.24
CA TYR A 205 29.15 13.39 0.38
C TYR A 205 30.67 13.51 0.48
N PHE A 206 31.20 12.88 1.53
CA PHE A 206 32.61 12.50 1.73
C PHE A 206 33.59 13.63 2.08
N SER A 207 34.73 13.22 2.65
CA SER A 207 35.85 14.11 2.90
C SER A 207 36.35 14.67 1.57
N ALA A 208 36.72 15.95 1.50
CA ALA A 208 36.93 16.69 0.24
C ALA A 208 37.83 15.96 -0.79
N ASN A 209 38.78 15.15 -0.36
CA ASN A 209 39.76 14.52 -1.24
C ASN A 209 39.25 13.26 -1.95
N GLU A 210 38.49 12.38 -1.27
CA GLU A 210 37.95 11.15 -1.87
C GLU A 210 36.77 11.45 -2.82
N THR A 211 36.07 12.58 -2.58
CA THR A 211 34.97 13.00 -3.42
C THR A 211 35.42 13.51 -4.79
N ASP A 212 36.58 14.15 -4.86
CA ASP A 212 37.03 14.85 -6.05
C ASP A 212 37.55 13.89 -7.12
N GLU A 213 38.14 12.76 -6.75
CA GLU A 213 38.58 11.73 -7.70
C GLU A 213 37.38 11.06 -8.39
N ILE A 214 36.38 10.61 -7.62
CA ILE A 214 35.16 10.00 -8.16
C ILE A 214 34.42 10.95 -9.10
N ARG A 215 34.33 12.23 -8.70
CA ARG A 215 33.68 13.28 -9.48
C ARG A 215 34.45 13.61 -10.75
N THR A 216 35.78 13.66 -10.67
CA THR A 216 36.67 13.83 -11.84
C THR A 216 36.52 12.66 -12.81
N ASP A 217 36.48 11.41 -12.33
CA ASP A 217 36.27 10.22 -13.15
C ASP A 217 34.96 10.28 -13.93
N ILE A 218 33.87 10.73 -13.28
CA ILE A 218 32.58 10.95 -13.93
C ILE A 218 32.72 11.99 -15.05
N CYS A 219 33.30 13.15 -14.74
CA CYS A 219 33.50 14.21 -15.73
C CYS A 219 34.31 13.71 -16.93
N ASN A 220 35.44 13.05 -16.71
CA ASN A 220 36.30 12.54 -17.77
C ASN A 220 35.56 11.52 -18.64
N THR A 221 34.89 10.55 -18.03
CA THR A 221 34.15 9.50 -18.77
C THR A 221 33.05 10.09 -19.66
N ILE A 222 32.30 11.08 -19.14
CA ILE A 222 31.23 11.74 -19.91
C ILE A 222 31.81 12.66 -21.00
N ASN A 223 32.87 13.41 -20.69
CA ASN A 223 33.54 14.30 -21.64
C ASN A 223 34.13 13.52 -22.82
N ASP A 224 34.79 12.39 -22.55
CA ASP A 224 35.35 11.50 -23.56
C ASP A 224 34.26 10.95 -24.48
N ALA A 225 33.10 10.55 -23.93
CA ALA A 225 31.99 10.01 -24.70
C ALA A 225 31.26 11.07 -25.57
N LEU A 226 31.17 12.31 -25.08
CA LEU A 226 30.43 13.39 -25.76
C LEU A 226 31.31 14.35 -26.56
N LEU A 227 32.63 14.18 -26.51
CA LEU A 227 33.62 15.13 -27.04
C LEU A 227 33.41 16.54 -26.45
N SER A 228 33.19 16.59 -25.13
CA SER A 228 32.87 17.81 -24.38
C SER A 228 34.00 18.18 -23.41
N ASN A 229 33.88 19.34 -22.76
CA ASN A 229 34.84 19.79 -21.76
C ASN A 229 34.11 20.45 -20.59
N VAL A 230 33.47 19.63 -19.76
CA VAL A 230 32.76 20.05 -18.56
C VAL A 230 33.54 19.64 -17.32
N GLY A 231 33.93 20.63 -16.51
CA GLY A 231 34.49 20.39 -15.18
C GLY A 231 33.43 20.44 -14.08
N LEU A 232 33.81 20.03 -12.87
CA LEU A 232 32.91 20.09 -11.70
C LEU A 232 32.45 21.50 -11.37
N LYS A 233 33.31 22.50 -11.58
CA LYS A 233 32.98 23.90 -11.37
C LYS A 233 31.84 24.35 -12.28
N ASP A 234 31.83 23.89 -13.53
CA ASP A 234 30.76 24.16 -14.49
C ASP A 234 29.43 23.53 -14.04
N VAL A 235 29.48 22.31 -13.49
CA VAL A 235 28.30 21.61 -12.94
C VAL A 235 27.68 22.42 -11.80
N TYR A 236 28.49 22.82 -10.82
CA TYR A 236 28.00 23.62 -9.70
C TYR A 236 27.47 24.98 -10.14
N GLN A 237 28.17 25.68 -11.04
CA GLN A 237 27.72 26.96 -11.55
C GLN A 237 26.39 26.84 -12.31
N PHE A 238 26.25 25.81 -13.14
CA PHE A 238 25.02 25.56 -13.89
C PHE A 238 23.81 25.37 -12.96
N PHE A 239 23.92 24.56 -11.89
CA PHE A 239 22.83 24.39 -10.95
C PHE A 239 22.58 25.62 -10.06
N GLN A 240 23.61 26.41 -9.75
CA GLN A 240 23.43 27.70 -9.07
C GLN A 240 22.69 28.72 -9.96
N GLU A 241 22.88 28.66 -11.28
CA GLU A 241 22.11 29.47 -12.23
C GLU A 241 20.65 29.03 -12.28
N LEU A 242 20.38 27.71 -12.27
CA LEU A 242 19.02 27.18 -12.14
C LEU A 242 18.36 27.54 -10.79
N ASP A 243 19.14 27.55 -9.70
CA ASP A 243 18.65 27.96 -8.38
C ASP A 243 18.13 29.39 -8.38
N LYS A 244 18.89 30.32 -8.97
CA LYS A 244 18.48 31.74 -9.09
C LYS A 244 17.19 31.89 -9.88
N ILE A 245 16.94 31.01 -10.86
CA ILE A 245 15.70 31.02 -11.63
C ILE A 245 14.53 30.49 -10.78
N SER A 246 14.77 29.43 -9.99
CA SER A 246 13.74 28.79 -9.16
C SER A 246 13.31 29.63 -7.94
N SER A 247 14.25 30.27 -7.24
CA SER A 247 13.98 30.99 -5.99
C SER A 247 13.16 32.29 -6.15
N TYR A 248 13.03 32.80 -7.38
CA TYR A 248 12.31 34.05 -7.65
C TYR A 248 10.83 33.84 -8.02
N GLU A 249 10.39 32.63 -8.39
CA GLU A 249 9.03 32.40 -8.93
C GLU A 249 8.38 31.07 -8.47
N GLU A 250 8.73 30.52 -7.29
CA GLU A 250 7.99 29.40 -6.67
C GLU A 250 6.59 29.84 -6.20
N ILE A 251 5.67 30.01 -7.15
CA ILE A 251 4.24 29.99 -6.91
C ILE A 251 3.76 28.68 -7.50
N ASN A 252 3.04 27.86 -6.71
CA ASN A 252 2.39 26.63 -7.18
C ASN A 252 1.39 26.94 -8.31
N SER A 253 1.86 27.12 -9.54
CA SER A 253 1.03 27.32 -10.72
C SER A 253 0.51 25.95 -11.15
N LEU A 254 -0.78 25.72 -10.92
CA LEU A 254 -1.48 24.58 -11.50
C LEU A 254 -1.96 24.99 -12.90
N GLU A 255 -1.34 24.44 -13.93
CA GLU A 255 -1.75 24.70 -15.32
C GLU A 255 -2.40 23.46 -15.92
N SER A 256 -3.56 23.64 -16.56
CA SER A 256 -4.25 22.56 -17.26
C SER A 256 -3.43 22.12 -18.48
N LEU A 257 -3.34 20.81 -18.68
CA LEU A 257 -2.67 20.22 -19.84
C LEU A 257 -3.33 20.66 -21.17
N LEU A 258 -4.62 21.02 -21.15
CA LEU A 258 -5.34 21.55 -22.32
C LEU A 258 -4.84 22.94 -22.73
N THR A 259 -4.54 23.81 -21.75
CA THR A 259 -4.00 25.16 -22.00
C THR A 259 -2.64 25.09 -22.68
N LEU A 260 -1.87 24.03 -22.40
CA LEU A 260 -0.57 23.72 -23.01
C LEU A 260 -0.67 23.33 -24.49
N THR A 261 -1.65 22.51 -24.89
CA THR A 261 -1.73 21.94 -26.27
C THR A 261 -1.80 22.96 -27.41
N THR A 262 -2.02 24.24 -27.11
CA THR A 262 -2.16 25.33 -28.10
C THR A 262 -0.84 26.00 -28.52
N ARG A 263 0.32 25.66 -27.92
CA ARG A 263 1.63 26.27 -28.23
C ARG A 263 2.56 25.33 -28.99
N VAL A 264 3.30 25.86 -29.97
CA VAL A 264 4.17 25.12 -30.94
C VAL A 264 5.23 24.23 -30.25
N THR A 265 5.72 24.62 -29.07
CA THR A 265 6.64 23.82 -28.25
C THR A 265 6.00 22.54 -27.70
N VAL A 266 4.68 22.48 -27.52
CA VAL A 266 3.98 21.35 -26.89
C VAL A 266 3.83 20.12 -27.77
N GLY A 267 3.89 20.26 -29.10
CA GLY A 267 3.96 19.11 -30.01
C GLY A 267 5.21 18.25 -29.79
N LYS A 268 6.35 18.88 -29.46
CA LYS A 268 7.61 18.19 -29.16
C LYS A 268 7.59 17.54 -27.78
N TRP A 269 7.01 18.21 -26.79
CA TRP A 269 6.81 17.66 -25.44
C TRP A 269 5.91 16.45 -25.42
N LYS A 270 4.76 16.54 -26.09
CA LYS A 270 3.81 15.43 -26.17
C LYS A 270 4.48 14.20 -26.78
N LYS A 271 5.26 14.38 -27.86
CA LYS A 271 6.04 13.29 -28.46
C LYS A 271 7.10 12.72 -27.51
N ALA A 272 7.87 13.56 -26.81
CA ALA A 272 8.88 13.08 -25.86
C ALA A 272 8.25 12.37 -24.63
N LEU A 273 7.06 12.79 -24.22
CA LEU A 273 6.39 12.26 -23.01
C LEU A 273 5.44 11.09 -23.29
N VAL A 274 4.91 10.92 -24.50
CA VAL A 274 3.90 9.88 -24.79
C VAL A 274 4.43 8.45 -24.57
N ASN A 275 5.74 8.26 -24.75
CA ASN A 275 6.40 6.98 -24.50
C ASN A 275 6.71 6.74 -23.01
N LEU A 276 6.70 7.81 -22.20
CA LEU A 276 7.07 7.75 -20.78
C LEU A 276 5.83 7.74 -19.87
N ILE A 277 4.81 8.52 -20.19
CA ILE A 277 3.61 8.65 -19.35
C ILE A 277 2.36 8.35 -20.17
N ASN A 278 1.30 7.87 -19.51
CA ASN A 278 -0.03 7.89 -20.12
C ASN A 278 -0.50 9.35 -20.18
N PHE A 279 -0.18 10.04 -21.27
CA PHE A 279 -0.46 11.47 -21.44
C PHE A 279 -1.96 11.78 -21.27
N ASP A 280 -2.84 10.83 -21.64
CA ASP A 280 -4.30 10.98 -21.52
C ASP A 280 -4.80 10.89 -20.05
N ALA A 281 -4.02 10.29 -19.15
CA ALA A 281 -4.34 10.22 -17.73
C ALA A 281 -3.88 11.47 -16.94
N VAL A 282 -2.90 12.21 -17.47
CA VAL A 282 -2.37 13.42 -16.82
C VAL A 282 -3.25 14.63 -17.14
N LYS A 283 -3.90 15.18 -16.12
CA LYS A 283 -4.84 16.32 -16.30
C LYS A 283 -4.18 17.69 -16.15
N SER A 284 -3.06 17.77 -15.45
CA SER A 284 -2.37 19.05 -15.17
C SER A 284 -0.85 18.88 -15.07
N ILE A 285 -0.17 20.03 -15.13
CA ILE A 285 1.24 20.18 -14.78
C ILE A 285 1.33 21.15 -13.60
N SER A 286 2.20 20.83 -12.63
CA SER A 286 2.46 21.71 -11.47
C SER A 286 3.96 21.84 -11.18
N GLY A 287 4.32 22.84 -10.36
CA GLY A 287 5.70 23.12 -9.96
C GLY A 287 6.20 24.42 -10.56
N VAL A 288 7.13 24.36 -11.51
CA VAL A 288 7.71 25.55 -12.15
C VAL A 288 6.74 26.17 -13.18
N PRO A 289 6.61 27.52 -13.24
CA PRO A 289 5.81 28.17 -14.26
C PRO A 289 6.23 27.80 -15.69
N LEU A 290 5.27 27.57 -16.59
CA LEU A 290 5.56 27.11 -17.95
C LEU A 290 6.44 28.07 -18.75
N ARG A 291 6.35 29.37 -18.48
CA ARG A 291 7.19 30.36 -19.14
C ARG A 291 8.67 30.13 -18.84
N ILE A 292 9.01 29.91 -17.56
CA ILE A 292 10.36 29.59 -17.10
C ILE A 292 10.81 28.25 -17.67
N LEU A 293 9.92 27.27 -17.65
CA LEU A 293 10.22 25.93 -18.13
C LEU A 293 10.58 25.94 -19.62
N ASN A 294 9.80 26.66 -20.43
CA ASN A 294 10.07 26.83 -21.86
C ASN A 294 11.37 27.59 -22.09
N SER A 295 11.62 28.70 -21.41
CA SER A 295 12.87 29.46 -21.60
C SER A 295 14.11 28.66 -21.16
N THR A 296 13.99 27.86 -20.10
CA THR A 296 15.07 26.98 -19.63
C THR A 296 15.37 25.89 -20.65
N LEU A 297 14.33 25.29 -21.24
CA LEU A 297 14.49 24.25 -22.26
C LEU A 297 14.96 24.81 -23.60
N GLU A 298 14.51 25.99 -24.01
CA GLU A 298 15.05 26.66 -25.21
C GLU A 298 16.56 26.89 -25.09
N ASN A 299 17.03 27.34 -23.92
CA ASN A 299 18.46 27.47 -23.63
C ASN A 299 19.20 26.12 -23.61
N PHE A 300 18.53 25.05 -23.17
CA PHE A 300 19.12 23.71 -23.13
C PHE A 300 19.22 23.06 -24.51
N LEU A 301 18.25 23.34 -25.37
CA LEU A 301 18.09 22.80 -26.73
C LEU A 301 18.86 23.59 -27.79
N ASP A 302 19.54 24.67 -27.39
CA ASP A 302 20.41 25.46 -28.26
C ASP A 302 21.52 24.54 -28.86
N PRO A 303 21.56 24.35 -30.19
CA PRO A 303 22.54 23.49 -30.85
C PRO A 303 24.00 23.85 -30.52
N GLU A 304 24.31 25.12 -30.27
CA GLU A 304 25.68 25.55 -29.93
C GLU A 304 26.10 25.13 -28.52
N ARG A 305 25.13 24.94 -27.62
CA ARG A 305 25.35 24.61 -26.21
C ARG A 305 25.09 23.14 -25.89
N GLN A 306 24.43 22.42 -26.81
CA GLN A 306 23.94 21.07 -26.60
C GLN A 306 24.99 20.08 -26.05
N PRO A 307 26.22 19.96 -26.59
CA PRO A 307 27.19 18.99 -26.05
C PRO A 307 27.58 19.29 -24.60
N ARG A 308 27.67 20.57 -24.24
CA ARG A 308 28.00 21.01 -22.88
C ARG A 308 26.84 20.80 -21.93
N THR A 309 25.62 21.19 -22.32
CA THR A 309 24.43 21.06 -21.48
C THR A 309 24.04 19.59 -21.27
N THR A 310 24.18 18.75 -22.30
CA THR A 310 24.01 17.30 -22.20
C THR A 310 25.03 16.70 -21.23
N ALA A 311 26.32 17.05 -21.36
CA ALA A 311 27.36 16.59 -20.44
C ALA A 311 27.07 16.99 -18.98
N LEU A 312 26.65 18.24 -18.73
CA LEU A 312 26.27 18.72 -17.40
C LEU A 312 25.12 17.88 -16.80
N ALA A 313 24.09 17.57 -17.58
CA ALA A 313 22.98 16.74 -17.13
C ALA A 313 23.43 15.32 -16.76
N LEU A 314 24.24 14.68 -17.61
CA LEU A 314 24.72 13.31 -17.36
C LEU A 314 25.70 13.22 -16.19
N VAL A 315 26.59 14.20 -16.04
CA VAL A 315 27.49 14.27 -14.87
C VAL A 315 26.66 14.35 -13.59
N SER A 316 25.64 15.21 -13.55
CA SER A 316 24.73 15.31 -12.40
C SER A 316 24.00 14.00 -12.12
N SER A 317 23.40 13.39 -13.13
CA SER A 317 22.74 12.08 -13.00
C SER A 317 23.70 11.01 -12.49
N SER A 318 24.96 11.02 -12.94
CA SER A 318 26.00 10.08 -12.52
C SER A 318 26.40 10.26 -11.07
N ILE A 319 26.56 11.51 -10.61
CA ILE A 319 26.81 11.83 -9.19
C ILE A 319 25.65 11.32 -8.33
N HIS A 320 24.41 11.54 -8.76
CA HIS A 320 23.25 10.99 -8.08
C HIS A 320 23.20 9.46 -8.11
N LEU A 321 23.60 8.82 -9.20
CA LEU A 321 23.67 7.36 -9.28
C LEU A 321 24.71 6.80 -8.31
N VAL A 322 25.88 7.42 -8.18
CA VAL A 322 26.91 7.04 -7.19
C VAL A 322 26.32 7.03 -5.78
N SER A 323 25.50 8.03 -5.40
CA SER A 323 24.82 8.04 -4.09
C SER A 323 23.93 6.83 -3.81
N ARG A 324 23.45 6.18 -4.88
CA ARG A 324 22.58 5.01 -4.81
C ARG A 324 23.36 3.71 -4.78
N ILE A 325 24.52 3.65 -5.43
CA ILE A 325 25.27 2.40 -5.62
C ILE A 325 26.54 2.29 -4.79
N ALA A 326 27.08 3.40 -4.28
CA ALA A 326 28.33 3.41 -3.53
C ALA A 326 28.15 2.84 -2.13
N ILE A 327 28.99 1.87 -1.77
CA ILE A 327 29.00 1.23 -0.46
C ILE A 327 30.09 1.88 0.39
N THR A 328 29.68 2.64 1.40
CA THR A 328 30.54 3.50 2.25
C THR A 328 31.22 2.76 3.40
N THR A 329 31.04 1.45 3.49
CA THR A 329 31.46 0.62 4.62
C THR A 329 32.04 -0.70 4.12
N GLU A 330 33.15 -1.10 4.73
CA GLU A 330 33.78 -2.40 4.46
C GLU A 330 33.26 -3.50 5.41
N LYS A 331 32.49 -3.13 6.44
CA LYS A 331 31.90 -4.10 7.36
C LYS A 331 30.87 -4.94 6.62
N SER A 332 31.04 -6.26 6.68
CA SER A 332 30.20 -7.21 5.95
C SER A 332 28.71 -7.12 6.30
N GLU A 333 28.39 -6.82 7.57
CA GLU A 333 27.01 -6.67 8.06
C GLU A 333 26.34 -5.42 7.48
N ASP A 334 27.00 -4.27 7.55
CA ASP A 334 26.48 -3.01 7.00
C ASP A 334 26.33 -3.08 5.47
N ARG A 335 27.26 -3.74 4.78
CA ARG A 335 27.17 -3.99 3.32
C ARG A 335 25.96 -4.87 2.99
N ARG A 336 25.74 -5.96 3.73
CA ARG A 336 24.55 -6.80 3.56
C ARG A 336 23.27 -6.01 3.79
N PHE A 337 23.21 -5.22 4.85
CA PHE A 337 22.06 -4.37 5.15
C PHE A 337 21.78 -3.35 4.04
N PHE A 338 22.82 -2.66 3.55
CA PHE A 338 22.70 -1.72 2.43
C PHE A 338 22.12 -2.40 1.18
N CYS A 339 22.64 -3.57 0.81
CA CYS A 339 22.16 -4.30 -0.35
C CYS A 339 20.74 -4.87 -0.15
N GLU A 340 20.38 -5.27 1.07
CA GLU A 340 19.01 -5.67 1.40
C GLU A 340 18.03 -4.49 1.23
N VAL A 341 18.44 -3.27 1.64
CA VAL A 341 17.65 -2.05 1.42
C VAL A 341 17.48 -1.76 -0.07
N ARG A 342 18.54 -1.90 -0.88
CA ARG A 342 18.45 -1.69 -2.33
C ARG A 342 17.59 -2.72 -3.03
N ALA A 343 17.70 -4.00 -2.67
CA ALA A 343 16.87 -5.05 -3.25
C ALA A 343 15.37 -4.84 -2.95
N LYS A 344 15.02 -4.26 -1.78
CA LYS A 344 13.64 -3.90 -1.44
C LYS A 344 13.05 -2.80 -2.33
N GLU A 345 13.87 -2.03 -3.05
CA GLU A 345 13.34 -1.02 -3.98
C GLU A 345 12.60 -1.68 -5.16
N LEU A 346 12.86 -2.96 -5.47
CA LEU A 346 12.23 -3.74 -6.56
C LEU A 346 10.85 -4.31 -6.19
N GLN A 347 9.98 -3.49 -5.58
CA GLN A 347 8.69 -3.92 -5.01
C GLN A 347 7.83 -4.81 -5.94
N PRO A 348 7.62 -4.51 -7.24
CA PRO A 348 6.85 -5.35 -8.15
C PRO A 348 7.44 -6.75 -8.33
N LEU A 349 8.76 -6.93 -8.27
CA LEU A 349 9.38 -8.26 -8.29
C LEU A 349 9.13 -9.01 -6.98
N TRP A 350 9.16 -8.33 -5.84
CA TRP A 350 8.78 -8.92 -4.55
C TRP A 350 7.34 -9.41 -4.53
N ILE A 351 6.44 -8.65 -5.16
CA ILE A 351 5.04 -9.02 -5.28
C ILE A 351 4.91 -10.23 -6.20
N LEU A 352 5.54 -10.22 -7.39
CA LEU A 352 5.58 -11.38 -8.30
C LEU A 352 6.12 -12.65 -7.63
N ASP A 353 7.23 -12.52 -6.90
CA ASP A 353 7.85 -13.62 -6.16
C ASP A 353 6.90 -14.18 -5.10
N SER A 354 6.24 -13.31 -4.33
CA SER A 354 5.28 -13.74 -3.30
C SER A 354 4.12 -14.54 -3.88
N ILE A 355 3.63 -14.20 -5.07
CA ILE A 355 2.55 -14.94 -5.73
C ILE A 355 2.99 -16.35 -6.16
N GLY A 356 4.25 -16.54 -6.53
CA GLY A 356 4.77 -17.87 -6.87
C GLY A 356 4.91 -18.80 -5.66
N TYR A 357 4.97 -18.26 -4.43
CA TYR A 357 5.04 -19.04 -3.19
C TYR A 357 3.69 -19.30 -2.53
N PHE A 358 2.75 -18.37 -2.66
CA PHE A 358 1.46 -18.49 -2.00
C PHE A 358 0.39 -18.97 -3.00
N PRO A 359 -0.44 -19.96 -2.67
CA PRO A 359 -1.65 -20.25 -3.44
C PRO A 359 -2.63 -19.07 -3.30
N THR A 360 -2.39 -18.03 -4.09
CA THR A 360 -3.02 -16.71 -3.96
C THR A 360 -4.53 -16.78 -4.02
N GLN A 361 -5.10 -17.69 -4.81
CA GLN A 361 -6.56 -17.80 -4.91
C GLN A 361 -7.24 -18.15 -3.58
N SER A 362 -6.68 -19.07 -2.78
CA SER A 362 -7.27 -19.42 -1.48
C SER A 362 -7.13 -18.31 -0.44
N GLN A 363 -5.99 -17.60 -0.46
CA GLN A 363 -5.70 -16.52 0.50
C GLN A 363 -6.50 -15.26 0.18
N ASP A 364 -6.61 -14.93 -1.11
CA ASP A 364 -7.47 -13.86 -1.62
C ASP A 364 -8.93 -14.09 -1.22
N VAL A 365 -9.43 -15.33 -1.36
CA VAL A 365 -10.78 -15.70 -0.94
C VAL A 365 -10.96 -15.53 0.57
N ALA A 366 -9.98 -15.95 1.38
CA ALA A 366 -10.04 -15.77 2.83
C ALA A 366 -10.09 -14.28 3.22
N ILE A 367 -9.19 -13.45 2.67
CA ILE A 367 -9.14 -12.00 2.94
C ILE A 367 -10.42 -11.31 2.46
N ARG A 368 -10.92 -11.67 1.27
CA ARG A 368 -12.18 -11.12 0.75
C ARG A 368 -13.37 -11.48 1.64
N ARG A 369 -13.44 -12.71 2.14
CA ARG A 369 -14.48 -13.12 3.11
C ARG A 369 -14.37 -12.32 4.41
N THR A 370 -13.17 -12.16 4.95
CA THR A 370 -12.92 -11.32 6.14
C THR A 370 -13.38 -9.87 5.90
N TYR A 371 -13.04 -9.28 4.75
CA TYR A 371 -13.49 -7.94 4.37
C TYR A 371 -15.01 -7.83 4.34
N LEU A 372 -15.71 -8.76 3.68
CA LEU A 372 -17.17 -8.76 3.59
C LEU A 372 -17.84 -8.88 4.97
N ALA A 373 -17.32 -9.76 5.85
CA ALA A 373 -17.82 -9.89 7.22
C ALA A 373 -17.66 -8.58 8.01
N LEU A 374 -16.52 -7.89 7.86
CA LEU A 374 -16.27 -6.60 8.52
C LEU A 374 -17.16 -5.49 7.99
N VAL A 375 -17.35 -5.39 6.68
CA VAL A 375 -18.26 -4.40 6.08
C VAL A 375 -19.68 -4.61 6.61
N SER A 376 -20.14 -5.86 6.69
CA SER A 376 -21.47 -6.16 7.25
C SER A 376 -21.62 -5.70 8.71
N VAL A 377 -20.62 -5.98 9.56
CA VAL A 377 -20.61 -5.51 10.96
C VAL A 377 -20.59 -3.98 11.05
N ILE A 378 -19.75 -3.32 10.26
CA ILE A 378 -19.62 -1.86 10.24
C ILE A 378 -20.92 -1.21 9.78
N THR A 379 -21.53 -1.71 8.69
CA THR A 379 -22.84 -1.27 8.21
C THR A 379 -23.91 -1.41 9.30
N ARG A 380 -23.96 -2.54 10.01
CA ARG A 380 -24.90 -2.73 11.13
C ARG A 380 -24.68 -1.69 12.22
N LYS A 381 -23.44 -1.48 12.67
CA LYS A 381 -23.11 -0.45 13.68
C LYS A 381 -23.58 0.94 13.22
N LEU A 382 -23.26 1.32 11.99
CA LEU A 382 -23.64 2.60 11.41
C LEU A 382 -25.16 2.77 11.33
N SER A 383 -25.89 1.71 10.94
CA SER A 383 -27.36 1.75 10.84
C SER A 383 -28.06 2.02 12.18
N THR A 384 -27.44 1.66 13.30
CA THR A 384 -27.98 1.93 14.64
C THR A 384 -27.70 3.34 15.16
N TRP A 385 -26.82 4.08 14.48
CA TRP A 385 -26.26 5.33 14.99
C TRP A 385 -26.51 6.54 14.09
N MET A 386 -26.45 6.33 12.77
CA MET A 386 -26.52 7.39 11.76
C MET A 386 -27.96 7.63 11.27
N PRO A 387 -28.35 8.88 10.97
CA PRO A 387 -29.61 9.16 10.27
C PRO A 387 -29.72 8.43 8.93
N SER A 388 -30.94 8.06 8.52
CA SER A 388 -31.16 7.23 7.32
C SER A 388 -30.62 7.84 6.01
N GLU A 389 -30.64 9.16 5.87
CA GLU A 389 -30.14 9.87 4.69
C GLU A 389 -28.60 9.80 4.58
N ASP A 390 -27.90 10.10 5.67
CA ASP A 390 -26.43 9.97 5.73
C ASP A 390 -26.00 8.50 5.60
N LEU A 391 -26.78 7.57 6.16
CA LEU A 391 -26.55 6.13 6.00
C LEU A 391 -26.67 5.70 4.53
N GLN A 392 -27.65 6.19 3.78
CA GLN A 392 -27.79 5.87 2.35
C GLN A 392 -26.62 6.41 1.52
N ASN A 393 -26.19 7.65 1.80
CA ASN A 393 -25.03 8.24 1.14
C ASN A 393 -23.75 7.44 1.46
N LEU A 394 -23.55 7.09 2.73
CA LEU A 394 -22.41 6.30 3.18
C LEU A 394 -22.43 4.88 2.62
N MET A 395 -23.59 4.24 2.53
CA MET A 395 -23.73 2.91 1.92
C MET A 395 -23.43 2.94 0.42
N THR A 396 -23.83 4.01 -0.27
CA THR A 396 -23.45 4.23 -1.68
C THR A 396 -21.93 4.35 -1.80
N GLU A 397 -21.30 5.13 -0.95
CA GLU A 397 -19.84 5.32 -0.93
C GLU A 397 -19.08 4.04 -0.56
N LEU A 398 -19.54 3.28 0.45
CA LEU A 398 -18.95 2.00 0.85
C LEU A 398 -19.09 0.92 -0.23
N ASN A 399 -20.21 0.91 -0.97
CA ASN A 399 -20.38 -0.01 -2.10
C ASN A 399 -19.43 0.29 -3.27
N GLU A 400 -18.96 1.54 -3.37
CA GLU A 400 -17.93 1.93 -4.31
C GLU A 400 -16.51 1.62 -3.82
N VAL A 401 -16.34 1.24 -2.54
CA VAL A 401 -15.03 0.86 -2.00
C VAL A 401 -14.59 -0.50 -2.56
N ARG A 402 -13.59 -0.47 -3.45
CA ARG A 402 -13.01 -1.66 -4.04
C ARG A 402 -11.85 -2.20 -3.19
N LEU A 403 -11.92 -3.48 -2.84
CA LEU A 403 -10.78 -4.20 -2.28
C LEU A 403 -9.89 -4.74 -3.41
N LEU A 404 -8.64 -4.29 -3.45
CA LEU A 404 -7.64 -4.68 -4.43
C LEU A 404 -6.60 -5.61 -3.76
N LEU A 405 -6.59 -6.86 -4.21
CA LEU A 405 -5.75 -7.93 -3.66
C LEU A 405 -4.47 -8.09 -4.49
N PRO A 406 -3.35 -8.58 -3.93
CA PRO A 406 -2.08 -8.71 -4.65
C PRO A 406 -2.18 -9.41 -6.01
N SER A 407 -2.99 -10.47 -6.14
CA SER A 407 -3.15 -11.18 -7.41
C SER A 407 -3.78 -10.33 -8.53
N GLU A 408 -4.54 -9.29 -8.15
CA GLU A 408 -5.19 -8.35 -9.06
C GLU A 408 -4.28 -7.18 -9.46
N VAL A 409 -3.21 -6.93 -8.69
CA VAL A 409 -2.26 -5.82 -8.91
C VAL A 409 -1.02 -6.25 -9.67
N VAL A 410 -0.83 -7.53 -9.95
CA VAL A 410 0.41 -8.01 -10.58
C VAL A 410 0.24 -8.14 -12.08
N PRO A 411 1.27 -7.79 -12.88
CA PRO A 411 1.17 -7.90 -14.31
C PRO A 411 1.29 -9.39 -14.63
N LYS A 412 0.24 -9.96 -15.22
CA LYS A 412 0.22 -11.37 -15.64
C LYS A 412 1.24 -11.70 -16.74
N SER A 413 1.87 -10.66 -17.30
CA SER A 413 2.85 -10.75 -18.39
C SER A 413 3.89 -9.64 -18.20
N GLY A 414 5.16 -10.02 -18.07
CA GLY A 414 6.30 -9.13 -18.01
C GLY A 414 7.58 -9.96 -18.05
N GLN A 415 8.55 -9.55 -18.86
CA GLN A 415 9.85 -10.18 -18.85
C GLN A 415 10.57 -9.76 -17.56
N VAL A 416 10.93 -10.73 -16.72
CA VAL A 416 11.72 -10.46 -15.52
C VAL A 416 13.13 -10.03 -15.96
N PRO A 417 13.69 -8.93 -15.44
CA PRO A 417 15.01 -8.45 -15.85
C PRO A 417 16.12 -9.42 -15.44
N ASN A 418 17.23 -9.41 -16.20
CA ASN A 418 18.40 -10.21 -15.86
C ASN A 418 19.48 -9.34 -15.20
N PHE A 419 19.61 -9.49 -13.88
CA PHE A 419 20.58 -8.72 -13.10
C PHE A 419 21.97 -9.35 -12.96
N ASP A 420 22.33 -10.33 -13.80
CA ASP A 420 23.70 -10.88 -13.88
C ASP A 420 24.64 -9.91 -14.63
N ILE A 421 24.69 -8.66 -14.16
CA ILE A 421 25.44 -7.53 -14.74
C ILE A 421 26.02 -6.65 -13.61
N PRO A 422 26.96 -5.72 -13.90
CA PRO A 422 27.50 -4.82 -12.88
C PRO A 422 26.41 -4.00 -12.17
N PHE A 423 26.57 -3.75 -10.86
CA PHE A 423 25.50 -3.18 -10.04
C PHE A 423 24.96 -1.83 -10.50
N ALA A 424 25.80 -0.94 -11.06
CA ALA A 424 25.34 0.33 -11.63
C ALA A 424 24.30 0.11 -12.76
N GLN A 425 24.53 -0.89 -13.60
CA GLN A 425 23.63 -1.27 -14.68
C GLN A 425 22.40 -2.00 -14.14
N ALA A 426 22.59 -2.93 -13.19
CA ALA A 426 21.48 -3.62 -12.54
C ALA A 426 20.53 -2.64 -11.84
N TYR A 427 21.06 -1.60 -11.18
CA TYR A 427 20.27 -0.53 -10.58
C TYR A 427 19.38 0.16 -11.62
N LEU A 428 19.95 0.60 -12.75
CA LEU A 428 19.18 1.26 -13.82
C LEU A 428 18.14 0.34 -14.46
N GLU A 429 18.48 -0.93 -14.71
CA GLU A 429 17.53 -1.93 -15.23
C GLU A 429 16.39 -2.17 -14.25
N GLY A 430 16.70 -2.17 -12.95
CA GLY A 430 15.72 -2.29 -11.88
C GLY A 430 14.77 -1.10 -11.87
N ARG A 431 15.29 0.13 -12.00
CA ARG A 431 14.48 1.36 -12.09
C ARG A 431 13.60 1.37 -13.34
N GLU A 432 14.12 0.93 -14.48
CA GLU A 432 13.35 0.76 -15.71
C GLU A 432 12.21 -0.24 -15.54
N TYR A 433 12.47 -1.40 -14.93
CA TYR A 433 11.44 -2.38 -14.64
C TYR A 433 10.37 -1.84 -13.69
N MET A 434 10.78 -1.10 -12.64
CA MET A 434 9.85 -0.40 -11.74
C MET A 434 8.93 0.55 -12.50
N PHE A 435 9.50 1.33 -13.42
CA PHE A 435 8.77 2.27 -14.25
C PHE A 435 7.82 1.56 -15.24
N TRP A 436 8.29 0.50 -15.91
CA TRP A 436 7.45 -0.34 -16.76
C TRP A 436 6.28 -0.94 -15.99
N ALA A 437 6.55 -1.55 -14.83
CA ALA A 437 5.52 -2.07 -13.96
C ALA A 437 4.54 -0.95 -13.58
N PHE A 438 5.03 0.20 -13.14
CA PHE A 438 4.19 1.34 -12.79
C PHE A 438 3.27 1.79 -13.94
N THR A 439 3.82 2.03 -15.13
CA THR A 439 3.06 2.48 -16.29
C THR A 439 2.02 1.45 -16.74
N HIS A 440 2.32 0.16 -16.66
CA HIS A 440 1.34 -0.89 -16.97
C HIS A 440 0.23 -1.01 -15.92
N HIS A 441 0.55 -0.94 -14.62
CA HIS A 441 -0.46 -1.08 -13.56
C HIS A 441 -1.38 0.12 -13.44
N THR A 442 -0.85 1.33 -13.54
CA THR A 442 -1.67 2.55 -13.50
C THR A 442 -2.65 2.61 -14.67
N ARG A 443 -2.22 2.19 -15.87
CA ARG A 443 -3.09 2.06 -17.04
C ARG A 443 -4.18 1.01 -16.84
N ALA A 444 -3.84 -0.16 -16.27
CA ALA A 444 -4.79 -1.25 -16.09
C ALA A 444 -5.81 -1.00 -14.95
N LEU A 445 -5.37 -0.36 -13.86
CA LEU A 445 -6.12 -0.31 -12.61
C LEU A 445 -6.65 1.08 -12.27
N HIS A 446 -6.30 2.12 -13.05
CA HIS A 446 -6.63 3.52 -12.75
C HIS A 446 -6.19 3.98 -11.35
N ILE A 447 -5.21 3.29 -10.78
CA ILE A 447 -4.51 3.65 -9.55
C ILE A 447 -3.27 4.48 -9.92
N GLY A 448 -2.66 5.18 -8.97
CA GLY A 448 -1.47 5.97 -9.25
C GLY A 448 -0.21 5.56 -8.48
N GLU A 449 0.88 6.34 -8.56
CA GLU A 449 2.23 5.90 -8.16
C GLU A 449 2.40 5.51 -6.69
N ASP A 450 1.75 6.24 -5.80
CA ASP A 450 1.83 5.99 -4.36
C ASP A 450 1.30 4.59 -3.99
N PHE A 451 0.40 4.02 -4.81
CA PHE A 451 -0.19 2.71 -4.56
C PHE A 451 0.82 1.56 -4.65
N ILE A 452 1.82 1.62 -5.55
CA ILE A 452 2.82 0.53 -5.68
C ILE A 452 3.81 0.58 -4.51
N LYS A 453 4.17 1.78 -4.04
CA LYS A 453 5.01 1.96 -2.85
C LYS A 453 4.33 1.42 -1.59
N ASP A 454 3.00 1.43 -1.58
CA ASP A 454 2.20 0.99 -0.45
C ASP A 454 2.00 -0.52 -0.37
N LEU A 455 2.19 -1.26 -1.47
CA LEU A 455 2.13 -2.72 -1.50
C LEU A 455 3.20 -3.41 -0.64
N GLY A 456 4.28 -2.68 -0.29
CA GLY A 456 5.33 -3.15 0.62
C GLY A 456 5.12 -2.78 2.10
N LYS A 457 4.07 -2.00 2.43
CA LYS A 457 3.81 -1.55 3.81
C LYS A 457 3.09 -2.64 4.60
N LYS A 458 3.20 -2.62 5.94
CA LYS A 458 2.41 -3.45 6.86
C LYS A 458 1.00 -2.87 7.13
N SER A 459 0.52 -1.96 6.29
CA SER A 459 -0.76 -1.27 6.45
C SER A 459 -1.54 -1.29 5.14
N ILE A 460 -2.86 -1.42 5.25
CA ILE A 460 -3.76 -1.30 4.10
C ILE A 460 -3.95 0.19 3.80
N THR A 461 -3.56 0.61 2.60
CA THR A 461 -3.78 1.99 2.15
C THR A 461 -5.16 2.12 1.55
N SER A 462 -5.84 3.23 1.88
CA SER A 462 -7.04 3.70 1.20
C SER A 462 -6.69 4.88 0.30
N ALA A 463 -7.01 4.79 -0.98
CA ALA A 463 -6.98 5.93 -1.90
C ALA A 463 -8.02 5.75 -3.00
N ASN A 464 -8.73 6.83 -3.37
CA ASN A 464 -9.77 6.84 -4.41
C ASN A 464 -10.78 5.69 -4.28
N LYS A 465 -11.38 5.51 -3.08
CA LYS A 465 -12.32 4.41 -2.79
C LYS A 465 -11.73 3.02 -3.10
N THR A 466 -10.41 2.86 -3.04
CA THR A 466 -9.74 1.58 -3.24
C THR A 466 -8.89 1.26 -2.02
N LEU A 467 -9.12 0.08 -1.43
CA LEU A 467 -8.33 -0.47 -0.35
C LEU A 467 -7.33 -1.46 -0.93
N VAL A 468 -6.04 -1.18 -0.78
CA VAL A 468 -4.98 -2.04 -1.31
C VAL A 468 -4.40 -2.90 -0.22
N VAL A 469 -4.48 -4.22 -0.40
CA VAL A 469 -3.92 -5.20 0.53
C VAL A 469 -2.48 -5.52 0.13
N PRO A 470 -1.46 -5.10 0.91
CA PRO A 470 -0.06 -5.42 0.62
C PRO A 470 0.24 -6.92 0.75
N THR A 471 1.24 -7.40 0.01
CA THR A 471 1.67 -8.82 0.07
C THR A 471 2.24 -9.22 1.41
N VAL A 472 2.76 -8.26 2.18
CA VAL A 472 3.26 -8.49 3.54
C VAL A 472 2.15 -9.00 4.47
N ILE A 473 0.88 -8.62 4.24
CA ILE A 473 -0.26 -9.11 5.03
C ILE A 473 -0.47 -10.62 4.85
N TYR A 474 -0.19 -11.16 3.67
CA TYR A 474 -0.32 -12.59 3.36
C TYR A 474 0.73 -13.42 4.13
N LYS A 475 1.80 -12.77 4.58
CA LYS A 475 2.88 -13.38 5.36
C LYS A 475 2.65 -13.28 6.87
N MET A 476 1.68 -12.49 7.34
CA MET A 476 1.42 -12.33 8.78
C MET A 476 0.84 -13.61 9.40
N VAL A 477 0.03 -14.35 8.67
CA VAL A 477 -0.53 -15.63 9.14
C VAL A 477 -0.58 -16.57 7.96
N ARG A 478 -0.33 -17.87 8.20
CA ARG A 478 -0.58 -18.89 7.18
C ARG A 478 -2.08 -18.94 6.89
N LEU A 479 -2.48 -18.28 5.81
CA LEU A 479 -3.85 -18.28 5.34
C LEU A 479 -4.10 -19.51 4.46
N GLU A 480 -4.97 -20.38 4.96
CA GLU A 480 -5.61 -21.46 4.23
C GLU A 480 -7.13 -21.22 4.18
N ASN A 481 -7.84 -21.86 3.24
CA ASN A 481 -9.29 -21.71 3.04
C ASN A 481 -10.15 -22.00 4.29
N ASN A 482 -9.56 -22.68 5.28
CA ASN A 482 -10.15 -23.15 6.53
C ASN A 482 -9.45 -22.59 7.77
N THR A 483 -8.67 -21.50 7.63
CA THR A 483 -8.06 -20.83 8.79
C THR A 483 -9.16 -20.36 9.72
N ASP A 484 -9.08 -20.71 11.00
CA ASP A 484 -10.08 -20.28 11.97
C ASP A 484 -10.10 -18.74 12.05
N PRO A 485 -11.29 -18.10 11.99
CA PRO A 485 -11.43 -16.66 12.15
C PRO A 485 -10.75 -16.11 13.41
N ILE A 486 -10.58 -16.92 14.46
CA ILE A 486 -9.91 -16.53 15.71
C ILE A 486 -8.45 -16.12 15.52
N VAL A 487 -7.82 -16.51 14.42
CA VAL A 487 -6.46 -16.09 14.06
C VAL A 487 -6.49 -14.97 13.02
N VAL A 488 -7.37 -15.06 12.02
CA VAL A 488 -7.43 -14.10 10.89
C VAL A 488 -7.97 -12.74 11.33
N MET A 489 -9.00 -12.71 12.18
CA MET A 489 -9.64 -11.48 12.63
C MET A 489 -8.75 -10.58 13.50
N PRO A 490 -8.05 -11.08 14.54
CA PRO A 490 -7.17 -10.24 15.35
C PRO A 490 -5.89 -9.81 14.61
N THR A 491 -5.50 -10.50 13.54
CA THR A 491 -4.32 -10.15 12.74
C THR A 491 -4.68 -9.22 11.57
N ILE A 492 -5.33 -9.77 10.54
CA ILE A 492 -5.65 -9.08 9.28
C ILE A 492 -6.97 -8.32 9.41
N GLY A 493 -7.95 -8.87 10.12
CA GLY A 493 -9.27 -8.27 10.27
C GLY A 493 -9.21 -6.86 10.85
N VAL A 494 -8.40 -6.65 11.90
CA VAL A 494 -8.18 -5.31 12.49
C VAL A 494 -7.65 -4.31 11.46
N LEU A 495 -6.68 -4.71 10.61
CA LEU A 495 -6.13 -3.82 9.57
C LEU A 495 -7.14 -3.48 8.48
N LEU A 496 -7.96 -4.45 8.08
CA LEU A 496 -9.06 -4.24 7.13
C LEU A 496 -10.12 -3.31 7.71
N ALA A 497 -10.52 -3.53 8.96
CA ALA A 497 -11.51 -2.73 9.64
C ALA A 497 -11.04 -1.27 9.81
N ASP A 498 -9.79 -1.05 10.18
CA ASP A 498 -9.17 0.29 10.25
C ASP A 498 -9.25 1.02 8.90
N ALA A 499 -8.93 0.32 7.81
CA ALA A 499 -9.00 0.89 6.46
C ALA A 499 -10.44 1.23 6.03
N VAL A 500 -11.42 0.38 6.38
CA VAL A 500 -12.84 0.65 6.11
C VAL A 500 -13.34 1.83 6.94
N TRP A 501 -13.01 1.91 8.23
CA TRP A 501 -13.40 3.04 9.07
C TRP A 501 -12.81 4.37 8.61
N LYS A 502 -11.56 4.36 8.12
CA LYS A 502 -10.96 5.54 7.47
C LYS A 502 -11.70 5.95 6.20
N ALA A 503 -12.16 4.99 5.40
CA ALA A 503 -13.00 5.28 4.24
C ALA A 503 -14.34 5.89 4.68
N VAL A 504 -14.99 5.34 5.71
CA VAL A 504 -16.22 5.88 6.29
C VAL A 504 -16.05 7.33 6.74
N PHE A 505 -15.01 7.64 7.51
CA PHE A 505 -14.76 8.99 8.00
C PHE A 505 -14.33 9.98 6.91
N SER A 506 -13.96 9.50 5.72
CA SER A 506 -13.63 10.36 4.58
C SER A 506 -14.86 10.83 3.78
N VAL A 507 -16.05 10.27 4.05
CA VAL A 507 -17.30 10.63 3.37
C VAL A 507 -17.84 11.96 3.91
N ASN A 508 -18.18 12.89 3.00
CA ASN A 508 -18.86 14.14 3.37
C ASN A 508 -20.25 13.79 3.95
N SER A 509 -20.40 13.96 5.26
CA SER A 509 -21.65 13.71 5.98
C SER A 509 -22.36 15.03 6.30
N SER A 510 -23.64 15.00 6.67
CA SER A 510 -24.33 16.18 7.19
C SER A 510 -23.61 16.80 8.41
N ASN A 511 -23.88 18.08 8.71
CA ASN A 511 -23.30 18.76 9.87
C ASN A 511 -23.65 18.03 11.19
N ASN A 512 -24.85 17.46 11.30
CA ASN A 512 -25.29 16.71 12.50
C ASN A 512 -24.49 15.42 12.69
N THR A 513 -24.24 14.66 11.62
CA THR A 513 -23.40 13.47 11.67
C THR A 513 -21.94 13.82 11.96
N THR A 514 -21.45 14.93 11.40
CA THR A 514 -20.11 15.46 11.69
C THR A 514 -19.96 15.85 13.17
N GLU A 515 -20.97 16.49 13.76
CA GLU A 515 -21.00 16.83 15.19
C GLU A 515 -21.02 15.58 16.08
N ARG A 516 -21.79 14.53 15.71
CA ARG A 516 -21.77 13.25 16.45
C ARG A 516 -20.44 12.52 16.33
N LEU A 517 -19.80 12.54 15.15
CA LEU A 517 -18.43 12.02 14.97
C LEU A 517 -17.44 12.76 15.88
N ASN A 518 -17.51 14.08 15.91
CA ASN A 518 -16.65 14.90 16.77
C ASN A 518 -16.91 14.63 18.26
N SER A 519 -18.17 14.46 18.66
CA SER A 519 -18.56 14.06 20.03
C SER A 519 -17.97 12.70 20.42
N TYR A 520 -18.08 11.71 19.53
CA TYR A 520 -17.49 10.38 19.73
C TYR A 520 -15.95 10.44 19.81
N HIS A 521 -15.32 11.20 18.91
CA HIS A 521 -13.87 11.41 18.91
C HIS A 521 -13.40 12.05 20.22
N ASN A 522 -14.10 13.08 20.70
CA ASN A 522 -13.78 13.74 21.96
C ASN A 522 -13.96 12.80 23.16
N CYS A 523 -15.02 11.99 23.19
CA CYS A 523 -15.22 10.98 24.23
C CYS A 523 -14.04 10.00 24.28
N LEU A 524 -13.61 9.48 23.12
CA LEU A 524 -12.47 8.57 23.04
C LEU A 524 -11.15 9.26 23.39
N ALA A 525 -10.95 10.50 22.93
CA ALA A 525 -9.78 11.30 23.27
C ALA A 525 -9.69 11.51 24.78
N ASP A 526 -10.76 11.93 25.46
CA ASP A 526 -10.80 12.12 26.92
C ASP A 526 -10.60 10.80 27.68
N SER A 527 -11.13 9.71 27.13
CA SER A 527 -10.96 8.35 27.66
C SER A 527 -9.51 7.86 27.54
N LEU A 528 -8.79 8.23 26.49
CA LEU A 528 -7.43 7.75 26.21
C LEU A 528 -6.34 8.71 26.70
N LEU A 529 -6.58 10.03 26.71
CA LEU A 529 -5.68 11.08 27.22
C LEU A 529 -5.42 10.93 28.73
N ASN A 530 -6.38 10.40 29.48
CA ASN A 530 -6.21 10.12 30.91
C ASN A 530 -5.34 8.88 31.19
N VAL A 531 -5.12 8.02 30.19
CA VAL A 531 -4.45 6.73 30.35
C VAL A 531 -3.18 6.64 29.52
N THR A 532 -2.90 7.57 28.60
CA THR A 532 -1.77 7.45 27.67
C THR A 532 -1.08 8.80 27.41
N GLN A 533 0.26 8.82 27.39
CA GLN A 533 1.06 9.98 26.94
C GLN A 533 1.06 10.12 25.40
N PHE A 534 -0.12 9.98 24.78
CA PHE A 534 -0.37 9.81 23.34
C PHE A 534 -0.21 11.11 22.53
N HIS A 535 0.96 11.73 22.58
CA HIS A 535 1.25 12.91 21.75
C HIS A 535 2.06 12.62 20.47
N SER A 536 2.40 11.36 20.17
CA SER A 536 3.31 11.04 19.04
C SER A 536 2.86 9.93 18.10
N SER A 537 1.71 9.29 18.32
CA SER A 537 1.19 8.25 17.43
C SER A 537 0.48 8.89 16.23
N SER A 538 0.97 8.62 15.02
CA SER A 538 0.44 9.10 13.74
C SER A 538 -0.92 8.52 13.32
N ARG A 539 -1.63 7.82 14.22
CA ARG A 539 -2.94 7.21 13.96
C ARG A 539 -3.99 7.81 14.90
N PRO A 540 -5.16 8.24 14.39
CA PRO A 540 -6.21 8.77 15.23
C PRO A 540 -6.83 7.61 16.05
N PRO A 541 -6.95 7.77 17.39
CA PRO A 541 -7.27 6.68 18.32
C PRO A 541 -8.65 6.04 18.11
N ASP A 542 -9.56 6.75 17.45
CA ASP A 542 -10.93 6.35 17.14
C ASP A 542 -11.04 5.23 16.10
N THR A 543 -10.32 5.35 14.98
CA THR A 543 -10.26 4.32 13.94
C THR A 543 -9.69 3.02 14.48
N TYR A 544 -8.70 3.12 15.37
CA TYR A 544 -8.07 1.97 16.00
C TYR A 544 -9.03 1.25 16.95
N TRP A 545 -9.76 2.00 17.79
CA TRP A 545 -10.81 1.46 18.66
C TRP A 545 -11.87 0.68 17.87
N LEU A 546 -12.48 1.36 16.90
CA LEU A 546 -13.57 0.80 16.10
C LEU A 546 -13.11 -0.39 15.25
N SER A 547 -11.84 -0.42 14.85
CA SER A 547 -11.28 -1.55 14.10
C SER A 547 -11.21 -2.83 14.92
N LEU A 548 -10.75 -2.75 16.17
CA LEU A 548 -10.70 -3.90 17.08
C LEU A 548 -12.12 -4.34 17.45
N GLU A 549 -13.01 -3.39 17.74
CA GLU A 549 -14.40 -3.69 18.11
C GLU A 549 -15.14 -4.42 16.97
N SER A 550 -15.06 -3.91 15.73
CA SER A 550 -15.66 -4.56 14.57
C SER A 550 -15.06 -5.95 14.31
N SER A 551 -13.76 -6.13 14.55
CA SER A 551 -13.09 -7.43 14.37
C SER A 551 -13.51 -8.45 15.42
N VAL A 552 -13.66 -8.04 16.68
CA VAL A 552 -14.20 -8.87 17.75
C VAL A 552 -15.63 -9.28 17.38
N GLU A 553 -16.48 -8.33 16.99
CA GLU A 553 -17.87 -8.61 16.66
C GLU A 553 -18.04 -9.51 15.43
N ALA A 554 -17.18 -9.37 14.42
CA ALA A 554 -17.17 -10.25 13.25
C ALA A 554 -16.69 -11.68 13.58
N CYS A 555 -15.90 -11.85 14.63
CA CYS A 555 -15.33 -13.13 15.05
C CYS A 555 -16.14 -13.82 16.16
N ARG A 556 -16.88 -13.05 16.96
CA ARG A 556 -17.54 -13.52 18.19
C ARG A 556 -18.72 -14.42 17.83
N ALA A 557 -18.55 -15.72 18.08
CA ALA A 557 -19.62 -16.72 18.02
C ALA A 557 -20.02 -17.16 19.44
N ASP A 558 -21.07 -17.96 19.57
CA ASP A 558 -21.58 -18.45 20.87
C ASP A 558 -20.52 -19.22 21.69
N ASN A 559 -19.50 -19.74 21.03
CA ASN A 559 -18.38 -20.46 21.64
C ASN A 559 -17.22 -19.55 22.10
N TRP A 560 -17.39 -18.23 22.15
CA TRP A 560 -16.32 -17.29 22.52
C TRP A 560 -15.63 -17.59 23.87
N ARG A 561 -16.41 -18.14 24.80
CA ARG A 561 -15.94 -18.53 26.14
C ARG A 561 -15.56 -20.00 26.25
N ASP A 562 -15.76 -20.78 25.19
CA ASP A 562 -15.36 -22.17 25.15
C ASP A 562 -13.83 -22.27 25.06
N PRO A 563 -13.23 -23.35 25.57
CA PRO A 563 -11.82 -23.65 25.36
C PRO A 563 -11.48 -23.65 23.86
N LEU A 564 -10.32 -23.08 23.51
CA LEU A 564 -9.83 -23.03 22.13
C LEU A 564 -9.67 -24.44 21.54
N ASP A 565 -9.19 -25.38 22.35
CA ASP A 565 -9.10 -26.80 22.01
C ASP A 565 -9.59 -27.67 23.17
N LYS A 566 -10.20 -28.81 22.84
CA LYS A 566 -10.65 -29.82 23.79
C LYS A 566 -9.51 -30.70 24.31
N SER A 567 -8.31 -30.62 23.74
CA SER A 567 -7.15 -31.45 24.12
C SER A 567 -6.47 -31.06 25.44
N GLU A 568 -7.02 -30.10 26.21
CA GLU A 568 -6.44 -29.52 27.44
C GLU A 568 -5.07 -28.86 27.29
N ARG A 569 -4.44 -28.94 26.11
CA ARG A 569 -3.08 -28.42 25.85
C ARG A 569 -2.96 -26.91 26.07
N TRP A 570 -4.03 -26.17 25.78
CA TRP A 570 -4.10 -24.72 26.00
C TRP A 570 -5.26 -24.42 26.92
N ASN A 571 -4.98 -24.00 28.16
CA ASN A 571 -6.00 -23.53 29.09
C ASN A 571 -6.45 -22.09 28.75
N LEU A 572 -6.78 -21.86 27.48
CA LEU A 572 -7.24 -20.58 26.93
C LEU A 572 -8.61 -20.75 26.31
N THR A 573 -9.49 -19.79 26.58
CA THR A 573 -10.73 -19.63 25.81
C THR A 573 -10.44 -19.02 24.44
N ARG A 574 -11.38 -19.15 23.50
CA ARG A 574 -11.28 -18.50 22.18
C ARG A 574 -11.07 -16.99 22.30
N GLY A 575 -11.82 -16.32 23.18
CA GLY A 575 -11.66 -14.88 23.41
C GLY A 575 -10.28 -14.50 23.95
N GLN A 576 -9.74 -15.26 24.91
CA GLN A 576 -8.37 -15.01 25.40
C GLN A 576 -7.35 -15.16 24.28
N ALA A 577 -7.44 -16.23 23.49
CA ALA A 577 -6.55 -16.48 22.35
C ALA A 577 -6.61 -15.34 21.31
N PHE A 578 -7.81 -14.84 20.98
CA PHE A 578 -7.97 -13.69 20.07
C PHE A 578 -7.15 -12.49 20.52
N TYR A 579 -7.28 -12.11 21.80
CA TYR A 579 -6.58 -10.94 22.33
C TYR A 579 -5.08 -11.15 22.48
N MET A 580 -4.61 -12.37 22.81
CA MET A 580 -3.17 -12.67 22.78
C MET A 580 -2.61 -12.54 21.37
N ILE A 581 -3.30 -13.08 20.36
CA ILE A 581 -2.88 -12.97 18.96
C ILE A 581 -2.86 -11.50 18.53
N TYR A 582 -3.87 -10.71 18.90
CA TYR A 582 -3.90 -9.28 18.62
C TYR A 582 -2.68 -8.55 19.21
N VAL A 583 -2.37 -8.77 20.49
CA VAL A 583 -1.21 -8.16 21.14
C VAL A 583 0.10 -8.61 20.46
N ALA A 584 0.23 -9.90 20.18
CA ALA A 584 1.39 -10.49 19.51
C ALA A 584 1.72 -9.80 18.18
N TYR A 585 0.71 -9.62 17.32
CA TYR A 585 0.93 -9.16 15.95
C TYR A 585 0.96 -7.64 15.78
N HIS A 586 0.29 -6.88 16.65
CA HIS A 586 0.19 -5.42 16.52
C HIS A 586 1.09 -4.65 17.47
N HIS A 587 1.44 -5.23 18.62
CA HIS A 587 2.08 -4.51 19.72
C HIS A 587 3.46 -5.06 20.08
N CYS A 588 3.68 -6.38 20.03
CA CYS A 588 5.02 -6.90 20.24
C CYS A 588 5.95 -6.40 19.13
N LYS A 589 6.90 -5.53 19.48
CA LYS A 589 7.93 -4.95 18.62
C LYS A 589 9.28 -5.08 19.32
N PRO A 590 10.39 -5.22 18.59
CA PRO A 590 11.70 -5.30 19.21
C PRO A 590 12.04 -3.94 19.80
N ALA A 591 12.51 -3.96 21.04
CA ALA A 591 12.92 -2.77 21.76
C ALA A 591 14.18 -2.17 21.14
N MET A 592 14.06 -1.13 20.31
CA MET A 592 15.19 -0.25 20.05
C MET A 592 15.13 0.94 21.01
N GLY A 593 15.78 0.83 22.17
CA GLY A 593 16.00 1.93 23.11
C GLY A 593 14.74 2.39 23.88
N SER A 594 14.60 3.70 24.08
CA SER A 594 13.62 4.38 24.95
C SER A 594 12.15 4.30 24.49
N ALA A 595 11.85 3.61 23.38
CA ALA A 595 10.50 3.48 22.82
C ALA A 595 9.67 2.32 23.41
N LEU A 596 10.30 1.41 24.16
CA LEU A 596 9.63 0.24 24.75
C LEU A 596 8.55 0.56 25.80
N PRO A 597 8.75 1.53 26.71
CA PRO A 597 7.76 1.85 27.74
C PRO A 597 6.44 2.38 27.16
N LEU A 598 6.50 3.07 26.03
CA LEU A 598 5.32 3.66 25.38
C LEU A 598 4.44 2.57 24.73
N ALA A 599 5.02 1.69 23.91
CA ALA A 599 4.25 0.63 23.25
C ALA A 599 3.61 -0.38 24.23
N ALA A 600 4.30 -0.69 25.34
CA ALA A 600 3.79 -1.58 26.38
C ALA A 600 2.64 -0.95 27.18
N PHE A 601 2.75 0.34 27.46
CA PHE A 601 1.70 1.12 28.13
C PHE A 601 0.48 1.29 27.22
N ASP A 602 0.70 1.59 25.94
CA ASP A 602 -0.35 1.82 24.94
C ASP A 602 -1.26 0.59 24.75
N ALA A 603 -0.70 -0.62 24.64
CA ALA A 603 -1.47 -1.83 24.42
C ALA A 603 -2.33 -2.24 25.63
N SER A 604 -1.72 -2.22 26.84
CA SER A 604 -2.39 -2.60 28.08
C SER A 604 -3.46 -1.57 28.48
N ALA A 605 -3.15 -0.27 28.39
CA ALA A 605 -4.11 0.81 28.60
C ALA A 605 -5.31 0.69 27.65
N PHE A 606 -5.04 0.53 26.35
CA PHE A 606 -6.09 0.40 25.34
C PHE A 606 -6.99 -0.80 25.60
N LEU A 607 -6.44 -2.01 25.79
CA LEU A 607 -7.26 -3.22 26.03
C LEU A 607 -8.03 -3.17 27.34
N SER A 608 -7.51 -2.50 28.36
CA SER A 608 -8.19 -2.36 29.65
C SER A 608 -9.51 -1.58 29.58
N SER A 609 -9.72 -0.80 28.51
CA SER A 609 -10.98 -0.11 28.27
C SER A 609 -11.98 -0.93 27.42
N PHE A 610 -11.56 -2.06 26.83
CA PHE A 610 -12.45 -2.97 26.09
C PHE A 610 -13.20 -3.91 27.05
N SER A 611 -14.52 -3.71 27.19
CA SER A 611 -15.33 -4.55 28.08
C SER A 611 -15.35 -6.04 27.72
N ASP A 612 -15.15 -6.40 26.45
CA ASP A 612 -15.10 -7.80 26.01
C ASP A 612 -13.74 -8.46 26.36
N TYR A 613 -12.65 -7.69 26.35
CA TYR A 613 -11.33 -8.10 26.86
C TYR A 613 -11.40 -8.42 28.34
N LEU A 614 -11.91 -7.48 29.15
CA LEU A 614 -12.06 -7.66 30.60
C LEU A 614 -12.91 -8.90 30.93
N ARG A 615 -14.00 -9.11 30.18
CA ARG A 615 -14.86 -10.29 30.34
C ARG A 615 -14.16 -11.60 29.94
N SER A 616 -13.35 -11.58 28.89
CA SER A 616 -12.63 -12.76 28.41
C SER A 616 -11.57 -13.24 29.40
N TYR A 617 -10.87 -12.30 30.06
CA TYR A 617 -9.87 -12.60 31.08
C TYR A 617 -10.41 -12.62 32.52
N ARG A 618 -11.71 -12.37 32.70
CA ARG A 618 -12.38 -12.26 34.01
C ARG A 618 -11.69 -11.24 34.92
N CYS A 619 -11.26 -10.13 34.34
CA CYS A 619 -10.65 -9.03 35.08
C CYS A 619 -11.65 -8.46 36.09
N ASN A 620 -11.19 -8.24 37.32
CA ASN A 620 -12.01 -7.58 38.33
C ASN A 620 -12.30 -6.14 37.89
N ASP A 621 -13.55 -5.71 38.06
CA ASP A 621 -14.02 -4.36 37.74
C ASP A 621 -13.24 -3.23 38.46
N ASN A 622 -12.47 -3.58 39.50
CA ASN A 622 -11.65 -2.68 40.32
C ASN A 622 -10.13 -2.76 40.03
N ALA A 623 -9.66 -3.68 39.18
CA ALA A 623 -8.22 -3.91 38.95
C ALA A 623 -7.56 -2.89 38.02
N VAL A 624 -8.37 -2.13 37.29
CA VAL A 624 -7.93 -1.02 36.43
C VAL A 624 -8.72 0.20 36.88
N SER A 625 -8.05 1.33 37.14
CA SER A 625 -8.71 2.58 37.45
C SER A 625 -9.69 2.93 36.32
N ARG A 626 -10.98 2.64 36.51
CA ARG A 626 -12.05 3.11 35.63
C ARG A 626 -12.04 4.64 35.65
N SER A 627 -11.38 5.26 34.69
CA SER A 627 -11.67 6.67 34.34
C SER A 627 -12.47 6.78 33.05
N THR A 628 -12.91 5.67 32.46
CA THR A 628 -13.49 5.68 31.11
C THR A 628 -14.92 5.20 31.16
N SER A 629 -15.86 6.14 31.17
CA SER A 629 -17.22 5.87 30.72
C SER A 629 -17.14 5.25 29.33
N ALA A 630 -17.63 4.02 29.16
CA ALA A 630 -17.54 3.29 27.89
C ALA A 630 -18.09 4.13 26.72
N CYS A 631 -17.19 4.74 25.95
CA CYS A 631 -17.52 5.46 24.73
C CYS A 631 -17.88 4.43 23.66
N SER A 632 -19.16 4.38 23.30
CA SER A 632 -19.67 3.57 22.20
C SER A 632 -20.39 4.48 21.23
N LEU A 633 -20.36 4.18 19.93
CA LEU A 633 -21.13 4.93 18.93
C LEU A 633 -22.59 5.11 19.36
N GLN A 634 -23.23 4.08 19.92
CA GLN A 634 -24.63 4.14 20.39
C GLN A 634 -24.91 5.11 21.56
N ARG A 635 -23.88 5.66 22.21
CA ARG A 635 -23.99 6.55 23.38
C ARG A 635 -23.51 7.98 23.10
N ALA A 636 -22.98 8.25 21.91
CA ALA A 636 -22.52 9.56 21.44
C ALA A 636 -23.47 10.09 20.37
#